data_AF-A0A6P9DLB7-F1
#
_entry.id   AF-A0A6P9DLB7-F1
#
_cell.length_a   1.000
_cell.length_b   1.000
_cell.length_c   1.000
_cell.angle_alpha   90.00
_cell.angle_beta   90.00
_cell.angle_gamma   90.00
#
_symmetry.space_group_name_H-M   'P 1'
#
loop_
_entity.id
_entity.type
_entity.pdbx_description
1 polymer ?
#
loop_
_entity_poly.entity_id
_entity_poly.type
_entity_poly.pdbx_seq_one_letter_code
_entity_poly.pdbx_strand_id
1 'polypeptide(L)'
;MKYLEVTMQVRRKNILRFLDAERDISVVKSSFKPGDVIHYVLDRRRTLNISRDLHSLLPEVSPMKNRRFKTCAVVGNSGILLDSGCGKEIDSHEFVIRCNLAPVVEFAADVGTKSDFITMNPSVVQKAFGGFRNESDREKFVHRLSMLNDSVLWIPAFMVKGGEKHVEWVNALILKNKLKVRTAYPSLRLIHAVRGYWLTNKVYIKRPSTGLLMYTLATRFCDEIHLYGFWPFPKDINGKPVKYHYYDDLKYRYFSNASPHRMPLEFKTLNMLHNRGALKLTTGKCIQQ
;
A
#
# COMPACT_ATOMS: atom_id res chain seq x y z
N MET A 1 -25.80 -4.78 -12.75
CA MET A 1 -24.51 -4.42 -13.40
C MET A 1 -24.46 -2.98 -13.92
N LYS A 2 -25.37 -2.52 -14.81
CA LYS A 2 -25.33 -1.14 -15.36
C LYS A 2 -25.25 0.00 -14.32
N TYR A 3 -25.96 -0.08 -13.19
CA TYR A 3 -25.95 0.98 -12.16
C TYR A 3 -24.62 1.09 -11.38
N LEU A 4 -23.93 -0.05 -11.20
CA LEU A 4 -22.64 -0.15 -10.52
C LEU A 4 -21.53 0.51 -11.36
N GLU A 5 -21.56 0.24 -12.66
CA GLU A 5 -20.61 0.76 -13.64
C GLU A 5 -20.68 2.30 -13.74
N VAL A 6 -21.90 2.86 -13.76
CA VAL A 6 -22.13 4.32 -13.77
C VAL A 6 -21.61 4.99 -12.49
N THR A 7 -21.88 4.38 -11.32
CA THR A 7 -21.45 4.92 -10.02
C THR A 7 -19.92 4.95 -9.89
N MET A 8 -19.23 3.95 -10.44
CA MET A 8 -17.78 3.91 -10.46
C MET A 8 -17.16 4.87 -11.48
N GLN A 9 -17.72 4.98 -12.68
CA GLN A 9 -17.24 5.92 -13.69
C GLN A 9 -17.32 7.38 -13.24
N VAL A 10 -18.40 7.80 -12.57
CA VAL A 10 -18.53 9.16 -12.02
C VAL A 10 -17.47 9.43 -10.95
N ARG A 11 -17.19 8.47 -10.06
CA ARG A 11 -16.14 8.62 -9.05
C ARG A 11 -14.75 8.65 -9.67
N ARG A 12 -14.46 7.82 -10.68
CA ARG A 12 -13.19 7.88 -11.41
C ARG A 12 -12.93 9.26 -12.01
N LYS A 13 -13.95 9.87 -12.63
CA LYS A 13 -13.88 11.24 -13.16
C LYS A 13 -13.63 12.28 -12.07
N ASN A 14 -14.18 12.10 -10.88
CA ASN A 14 -13.93 13.01 -9.75
C ASN A 14 -12.52 12.83 -9.16
N ILE A 15 -12.04 11.60 -9.02
CA ILE A 15 -10.68 11.31 -8.50
C ILE A 15 -9.60 11.79 -9.48
N LEU A 16 -9.86 11.71 -10.80
CA LEU A 16 -8.97 12.23 -11.85
C LEU A 16 -8.55 13.68 -11.64
N ARG A 17 -9.43 14.49 -11.06
CA ARG A 17 -9.14 15.91 -10.79
C ARG A 17 -8.08 16.12 -9.71
N PHE A 18 -7.82 15.10 -8.89
CA PHE A 18 -6.86 15.14 -7.79
C PHE A 18 -5.61 14.32 -8.09
N LEU A 19 -5.79 13.16 -8.71
CA LEU A 19 -4.77 12.11 -8.76
C LEU A 19 -4.61 11.56 -10.19
N ASP A 20 -3.36 11.54 -10.64
CA ASP A 20 -2.95 10.89 -11.88
C ASP A 20 -2.02 9.71 -11.54
N ALA A 21 -2.50 8.49 -11.72
CA ALA A 21 -1.71 7.30 -11.39
C ALA A 21 -0.41 7.20 -12.21
N GLU A 22 -0.39 7.70 -13.45
CA GLU A 22 0.84 7.65 -14.25
C GLU A 22 1.89 8.60 -13.70
N ARG A 23 1.50 9.74 -13.10
CA ARG A 23 2.46 10.71 -12.55
C ARG A 23 2.73 10.56 -11.06
N ASP A 24 1.77 10.03 -10.31
CA ASP A 24 1.80 10.06 -8.84
C ASP A 24 2.29 8.78 -8.19
N ILE A 25 2.20 7.65 -8.89
CA ILE A 25 2.67 6.35 -8.37
C ILE A 25 4.18 6.34 -8.21
N SER A 26 4.91 6.95 -9.15
CA SER A 26 6.34 7.12 -9.03
C SER A 26 6.81 8.41 -9.66
N VAL A 27 7.74 9.09 -9.00
CA VAL A 27 8.70 9.97 -9.69
C VAL A 27 9.53 9.11 -10.64
N VAL A 28 9.97 9.70 -11.74
CA VAL A 28 10.78 9.00 -12.75
C VAL A 28 12.20 9.53 -12.73
N LYS A 29 13.13 8.78 -13.33
CA LYS A 29 14.55 9.11 -13.32
C LYS A 29 14.86 10.50 -13.85
N SER A 30 14.19 10.92 -14.92
CA SER A 30 14.33 12.28 -15.48
C SER A 30 13.84 13.40 -14.56
N SER A 31 13.14 13.09 -13.47
CA SER A 31 12.66 14.08 -12.50
C SER A 31 13.76 14.61 -11.58
N PHE A 32 14.87 13.87 -11.43
CA PHE A 32 15.93 14.19 -10.48
C PHE A 32 17.32 13.87 -11.04
N LYS A 33 18.34 14.43 -10.40
CA LYS A 33 19.75 14.05 -10.56
C LYS A 33 20.33 13.65 -9.20
N PRO A 34 21.34 12.76 -9.16
CA PRO A 34 22.06 12.50 -7.91
C PRO A 34 22.61 13.80 -7.32
N GLY A 35 22.33 14.02 -6.03
CA GLY A 35 22.69 15.25 -5.31
C GLY A 35 21.59 16.31 -5.23
N ASP A 36 20.51 16.18 -6.01
CA ASP A 36 19.37 17.10 -5.90
C ASP A 36 18.82 17.12 -4.47
N VAL A 37 18.49 18.31 -3.99
CA VAL A 37 17.95 18.53 -2.64
C VAL A 37 16.43 18.66 -2.74
N ILE A 38 15.71 17.82 -2.01
CA ILE A 38 14.25 17.87 -1.93
C ILE A 38 13.79 17.99 -0.48
N HIS A 39 12.60 18.53 -0.28
CA HIS A 39 11.97 18.63 1.04
C HIS A 39 11.13 17.38 1.35
N TYR A 40 11.14 16.94 2.61
CA TYR A 40 10.21 15.89 3.02
C TYR A 40 8.76 16.37 2.90
N VAL A 41 7.89 15.50 2.40
CA VAL A 41 6.48 15.82 2.09
C VAL A 41 5.72 16.26 3.35
N LEU A 42 5.94 15.58 4.48
CA LEU A 42 5.24 15.85 5.74
C LEU A 42 6.08 16.66 6.75
N ASP A 43 7.34 16.97 6.43
CA ASP A 43 8.23 17.82 7.23
C ASP A 43 9.03 18.76 6.32
N ARG A 44 8.35 19.79 5.79
CA ARG A 44 8.93 20.70 4.79
C ARG A 44 10.13 21.52 5.30
N ARG A 45 10.39 21.55 6.61
CA ARG A 45 11.57 22.23 7.18
C ARG A 45 12.84 21.40 7.06
N ARG A 46 12.71 20.12 6.69
CA ARG A 46 13.82 19.18 6.55
C ARG A 46 13.98 18.79 5.09
N THR A 47 15.22 18.52 4.71
CA THR A 47 15.60 18.12 3.36
C THR A 47 16.29 16.77 3.35
N LEU A 48 16.33 16.15 2.18
CA LEU A 48 17.17 15.01 1.85
C LEU A 48 17.79 15.21 0.47
N ASN A 49 18.93 14.54 0.25
CA ASN A 49 19.59 14.51 -1.04
C ASN A 49 19.20 13.23 -1.77
N ILE A 50 18.98 13.33 -3.08
CA ILE A 50 18.79 12.16 -3.94
C ILE A 50 20.12 11.41 -4.04
N SER A 51 20.20 10.21 -3.47
CA SER A 51 21.41 9.38 -3.55
C SER A 51 21.56 8.75 -4.93
N ARG A 52 22.78 8.25 -5.23
CA ARG A 52 23.03 7.50 -6.46
C ARG A 52 22.23 6.20 -6.51
N ASP A 53 22.09 5.51 -5.38
CA ASP A 53 21.36 4.24 -5.27
C ASP A 53 19.84 4.45 -5.43
N LEU A 54 19.29 5.52 -4.84
CA LEU A 54 17.88 5.87 -5.05
C LEU A 54 17.65 6.23 -6.52
N HIS A 55 18.49 7.10 -7.10
CA HIS A 55 18.36 7.52 -8.49
C HIS A 55 18.50 6.36 -9.48
N SER A 56 19.40 5.41 -9.25
CA SER A 56 19.59 4.25 -10.14
C SER A 56 18.38 3.32 -10.16
N LEU A 57 17.61 3.29 -9.08
CA LEU A 57 16.39 2.50 -8.94
C LEU A 57 15.12 3.23 -9.42
N LEU A 58 15.16 4.56 -9.61
CA LEU A 58 14.02 5.29 -10.17
C LEU A 58 13.63 4.71 -11.54
N PRO A 59 12.33 4.49 -11.79
CA PRO A 59 11.89 3.95 -13.07
C PRO A 59 12.02 5.02 -14.16
N GLU A 60 12.34 4.61 -15.40
CA GLU A 60 12.39 5.51 -16.56
C GLU A 60 10.99 6.04 -16.93
N VAL A 61 9.97 5.18 -16.77
CA VAL A 61 8.56 5.50 -16.96
C VAL A 61 7.74 4.92 -15.82
N SER A 62 6.59 5.54 -15.54
CA SER A 62 5.71 5.04 -14.48
C SER A 62 5.35 3.57 -14.64
N PRO A 63 5.42 2.74 -13.58
CA PRO A 63 5.02 1.34 -13.64
C PRO A 63 3.57 1.12 -14.07
N MET A 64 2.71 2.13 -13.89
CA MET A 64 1.29 2.10 -14.28
C MET A 64 0.98 2.83 -15.59
N LYS A 65 2.00 3.26 -16.35
CA LYS A 65 1.79 3.89 -17.66
C LYS A 65 0.99 2.95 -18.58
N ASN A 66 -0.12 3.43 -19.12
CA ASN A 66 -1.05 2.66 -19.98
C ASN A 66 -1.53 1.33 -19.38
N ARG A 67 -1.57 1.21 -18.04
CA ARG A 67 -2.07 0.00 -17.37
C ARG A 67 -3.52 0.17 -16.94
N ARG A 68 -4.33 -0.85 -17.21
CA ARG A 68 -5.71 -0.96 -16.75
C ARG A 68 -6.05 -2.42 -16.55
N PHE A 69 -6.66 -2.75 -15.42
CA PHE A 69 -7.01 -4.12 -15.02
C PHE A 69 -8.50 -4.22 -14.76
N LYS A 70 -9.10 -5.36 -15.09
CA LYS A 70 -10.53 -5.60 -14.86
C LYS A 70 -10.82 -5.75 -13.38
N THR A 71 -10.09 -6.63 -12.70
CA THR A 71 -10.30 -6.92 -11.28
C THR A 71 -9.02 -6.71 -10.48
N CYS A 72 -9.13 -5.96 -9.39
CA CYS A 72 -8.02 -5.74 -8.47
C CYS A 72 -8.39 -6.13 -7.04
N ALA A 73 -7.52 -6.89 -6.38
CA ALA A 73 -7.57 -7.11 -4.95
C ALA A 73 -6.64 -6.10 -4.25
N VAL A 74 -7.14 -5.37 -3.26
CA VAL A 74 -6.32 -4.62 -2.32
C VAL A 74 -6.40 -5.32 -0.97
N VAL A 75 -5.24 -5.81 -0.52
CA VAL A 75 -5.12 -6.62 0.69
C VAL A 75 -4.47 -5.79 1.79
N GLY A 76 -5.30 -5.41 2.77
CA GLY A 76 -4.87 -4.88 4.04
C GLY A 76 -4.36 -5.97 4.98
N ASN A 77 -3.82 -5.57 6.13
CA ASN A 77 -3.07 -6.49 6.98
C ASN A 77 -3.89 -7.03 8.17
N SER A 78 -5.18 -6.71 8.29
CA SER A 78 -5.97 -7.04 9.48
C SER A 78 -6.02 -8.55 9.75
N GLY A 79 -6.02 -8.92 11.03
CA GLY A 79 -6.21 -10.30 11.49
C GLY A 79 -7.58 -10.89 11.17
N ILE A 80 -8.53 -10.10 10.64
CA ILE A 80 -9.81 -10.61 10.13
C ILE A 80 -9.64 -11.62 8.99
N LEU A 81 -8.46 -11.64 8.36
CA LEU A 81 -8.13 -12.60 7.29
C LEU A 81 -7.84 -14.01 7.82
N LEU A 82 -7.49 -14.18 9.10
CA LEU A 82 -7.19 -15.49 9.65
C LEU A 82 -8.43 -16.39 9.60
N ASP A 83 -8.24 -17.62 9.09
CA ASP A 83 -9.30 -18.63 8.86
C ASP A 83 -10.39 -18.19 7.86
N SER A 84 -10.10 -17.20 7.00
CA SER A 84 -11.03 -16.70 6.00
C SER A 84 -11.13 -17.58 4.76
N GLY A 85 -10.07 -18.35 4.44
CA GLY A 85 -9.99 -19.13 3.20
C GLY A 85 -9.98 -18.27 1.93
N CYS A 86 -9.68 -16.97 2.03
CA CYS A 86 -9.75 -16.02 0.93
C CYS A 86 -8.59 -16.11 -0.07
N GLY A 87 -7.58 -16.94 0.18
CA GLY A 87 -6.35 -16.92 -0.61
C GLY A 87 -6.55 -17.19 -2.10
N LYS A 88 -7.38 -18.19 -2.44
CA LYS A 88 -7.71 -18.50 -3.85
C LYS A 88 -8.50 -17.38 -4.54
N GLU A 89 -9.44 -16.75 -3.83
CA GLU A 89 -10.23 -15.62 -4.37
C GLU A 89 -9.33 -14.39 -4.58
N ILE A 90 -8.39 -14.12 -3.67
CA ILE A 90 -7.43 -13.03 -3.82
C ILE A 90 -6.54 -13.26 -5.04
N ASP A 91 -5.97 -14.46 -5.19
CA ASP A 91 -5.04 -14.79 -6.26
C ASP A 91 -5.71 -14.87 -7.65
N SER A 92 -7.05 -14.98 -7.72
CA SER A 92 -7.80 -14.98 -8.98
C SER A 92 -7.98 -13.60 -9.61
N HIS A 93 -7.69 -12.52 -8.88
CA HIS A 93 -7.77 -11.16 -9.41
C HIS A 93 -6.65 -10.90 -10.42
N GLU A 94 -6.92 -10.07 -11.45
CA GLU A 94 -5.90 -9.73 -12.44
C GLU A 94 -4.68 -9.03 -11.81
N PHE A 95 -4.91 -8.18 -10.79
CA PHE A 95 -3.86 -7.42 -10.12
C PHE A 95 -4.05 -7.38 -8.60
N VAL A 96 -3.01 -7.72 -7.83
CA VAL A 96 -3.04 -7.79 -6.36
C VAL A 96 -2.10 -6.75 -5.74
N ILE A 97 -2.68 -5.87 -4.92
CA ILE A 97 -1.99 -4.81 -4.18
C ILE A 97 -1.88 -5.18 -2.70
N ARG A 98 -0.67 -5.23 -2.16
CA ARG A 98 -0.39 -5.57 -0.75
C ARG A 98 0.27 -4.44 0.03
N CYS A 99 0.14 -4.48 1.35
CA CYS A 99 0.58 -3.42 2.23
C CYS A 99 1.81 -3.80 3.09
N ASN A 100 2.80 -2.91 3.12
CA ASN A 100 3.94 -2.91 4.06
C ASN A 100 4.75 -4.22 4.12
N LEU A 101 5.00 -4.85 2.97
CA LEU A 101 5.81 -6.06 2.84
C LEU A 101 5.37 -7.22 3.76
N ALA A 102 4.06 -7.32 4.01
CA ALA A 102 3.49 -8.35 4.87
C ALA A 102 3.83 -9.77 4.37
N PRO A 103 4.10 -10.74 5.26
CA PRO A 103 4.30 -12.14 4.89
C PRO A 103 3.05 -12.73 4.25
N VAL A 104 3.25 -13.68 3.34
CA VAL A 104 2.16 -14.33 2.59
C VAL A 104 2.26 -15.85 2.58
N VAL A 105 3.47 -16.42 2.58
CA VAL A 105 3.69 -17.85 2.38
C VAL A 105 3.04 -18.67 3.49
N GLU A 106 3.25 -18.27 4.74
CA GLU A 106 2.74 -18.93 5.94
C GLU A 106 1.22 -18.75 6.11
N PHE A 107 0.62 -17.82 5.36
CA PHE A 107 -0.79 -17.44 5.45
C PHE A 107 -1.53 -17.65 4.11
N ALA A 108 -0.94 -18.40 3.18
CA ALA A 108 -1.38 -18.45 1.79
C ALA A 108 -2.84 -18.89 1.62
N ALA A 109 -3.33 -19.79 2.49
CA ALA A 109 -4.72 -20.23 2.47
C ALA A 109 -5.72 -19.06 2.67
N ASP A 110 -5.33 -18.05 3.44
CA ASP A 110 -6.17 -16.93 3.82
C ASP A 110 -5.90 -15.68 2.98
N VAL A 111 -4.63 -15.41 2.68
CA VAL A 111 -4.21 -14.15 2.07
C VAL A 111 -3.72 -14.29 0.64
N GLY A 112 -3.56 -15.53 0.14
CA GLY A 112 -3.01 -15.80 -1.18
C GLY A 112 -1.50 -15.52 -1.26
N THR A 113 -0.91 -15.77 -2.40
CA THR A 113 0.54 -15.58 -2.66
C THR A 113 0.82 -14.54 -3.73
N LYS A 114 -0.13 -14.30 -4.64
CA LYS A 114 0.03 -13.35 -5.74
C LYS A 114 0.22 -11.94 -5.19
N SER A 115 1.22 -11.26 -5.72
CA SER A 115 1.53 -9.87 -5.41
C SER A 115 2.00 -9.26 -6.72
N ASP A 116 1.38 -8.16 -7.16
CA ASP A 116 1.83 -7.43 -8.36
C ASP A 116 2.35 -6.04 -7.97
N PHE A 117 1.83 -5.50 -6.87
CA PHE A 117 2.22 -4.23 -6.28
C PHE A 117 2.26 -4.36 -4.77
N ILE A 118 3.39 -4.05 -4.14
CA ILE A 118 3.53 -4.13 -2.70
C ILE A 118 4.19 -2.87 -2.17
N THR A 119 3.57 -2.28 -1.15
CA THR A 119 4.17 -1.13 -0.48
C THR A 119 5.17 -1.58 0.57
N MET A 120 6.21 -0.78 0.83
CA MET A 120 7.14 -0.99 1.92
C MET A 120 7.45 0.36 2.58
N ASN A 121 6.72 0.69 3.64
CA ASN A 121 7.06 1.85 4.46
C ASN A 121 8.46 1.65 5.07
N PRO A 122 9.35 2.67 5.10
CA PRO A 122 10.69 2.54 5.69
C PRO A 122 10.71 2.04 7.15
N SER A 123 9.63 2.24 7.92
CA SER A 123 9.52 1.69 9.28
C SER A 123 9.42 0.16 9.34
N VAL A 124 9.13 -0.52 8.23
CA VAL A 124 9.15 -2.00 8.13
C VAL A 124 10.53 -2.55 8.46
N VAL A 125 11.60 -1.90 7.99
CA VAL A 125 12.99 -2.31 8.25
C VAL A 125 13.25 -2.43 9.76
N GLN A 126 12.85 -1.42 10.54
CA GLN A 126 13.02 -1.47 11.99
C GLN A 126 12.08 -2.47 12.69
N LYS A 127 10.82 -2.55 12.24
CA LYS A 127 9.77 -3.31 12.94
C LYS A 127 9.82 -4.81 12.66
N ALA A 128 10.11 -5.20 11.43
CA ALA A 128 10.06 -6.59 10.97
C ALA A 128 11.45 -7.21 10.75
N PHE A 129 12.49 -6.39 10.58
CA PHE A 129 13.84 -6.84 10.24
C PHE A 129 14.91 -6.22 11.15
N GLY A 130 14.56 -5.90 12.40
CA GLY A 130 15.51 -5.50 13.44
C GLY A 130 16.35 -4.24 13.14
N GLY A 131 16.04 -3.48 12.10
CA GLY A 131 16.91 -2.40 11.63
C GLY A 131 18.19 -2.90 10.93
N PHE A 132 18.18 -4.13 10.40
CA PHE A 132 19.33 -4.79 9.77
C PHE A 132 20.59 -4.85 10.65
N ARG A 133 20.39 -4.94 11.97
CA ARG A 133 21.46 -5.07 12.96
C ARG A 133 22.21 -6.39 12.81
N ASN A 134 21.52 -7.44 12.38
CA ASN A 134 22.05 -8.80 12.27
C ASN A 134 21.93 -9.29 10.82
N GLU A 135 22.84 -10.17 10.40
CA GLU A 135 22.87 -10.66 9.01
C GLU A 135 21.63 -11.49 8.67
N SER A 136 21.13 -12.31 9.59
CA SER A 136 19.90 -13.09 9.40
C SER A 136 18.68 -12.22 9.04
N ASP A 137 18.57 -11.01 9.60
CA ASP A 137 17.47 -10.10 9.25
C ASP A 137 17.60 -9.55 7.83
N ARG A 138 18.84 -9.33 7.38
CA ARG A 138 19.13 -8.91 5.99
C ARG A 138 18.83 -10.04 5.02
N GLU A 139 19.25 -11.26 5.33
CA GLU A 139 18.98 -12.46 4.52
C GLU A 139 17.47 -12.69 4.40
N LYS A 140 16.72 -12.63 5.51
CA LYS A 140 15.26 -12.71 5.51
C LYS A 140 14.61 -11.63 4.65
N PHE A 141 15.12 -10.40 4.70
CA PHE A 141 14.63 -9.29 3.89
C PHE A 141 14.91 -9.52 2.40
N VAL A 142 16.14 -9.90 2.05
CA VAL A 142 16.55 -10.21 0.68
C VAL A 142 15.70 -11.36 0.13
N HIS A 143 15.50 -12.43 0.91
CA HIS A 143 14.61 -13.54 0.56
C HIS A 143 13.15 -13.07 0.36
N ARG A 144 12.64 -12.18 1.22
CA ARG A 144 11.29 -11.62 1.04
C ARG A 144 11.17 -10.83 -0.27
N LEU A 145 12.20 -10.09 -0.66
CA LEU A 145 12.21 -9.33 -1.90
C LEU A 145 12.44 -10.19 -3.14
N SER A 146 13.23 -11.27 -3.07
CA SER A 146 13.46 -12.17 -4.20
C SER A 146 12.18 -12.88 -4.64
N MET A 147 11.28 -13.15 -3.69
CA MET A 147 9.95 -13.74 -3.93
C MET A 147 8.99 -12.81 -4.70
N LEU A 148 9.30 -11.52 -4.83
CA LEU A 148 8.42 -10.56 -5.50
C LEU A 148 8.45 -10.66 -7.03
N ASN A 149 9.48 -11.27 -7.62
CA ASN A 149 9.56 -11.65 -9.04
C ASN A 149 8.88 -10.67 -10.02
N ASP A 150 9.52 -9.53 -10.29
CA ASP A 150 9.04 -8.43 -11.16
C ASP A 150 7.79 -7.66 -10.66
N SER A 151 7.33 -7.89 -9.43
CA SER A 151 6.35 -7.00 -8.79
C SER A 151 6.87 -5.58 -8.64
N VAL A 152 5.95 -4.63 -8.48
CA VAL A 152 6.26 -3.27 -8.09
C VAL A 152 6.48 -3.19 -6.58
N LEU A 153 7.69 -2.82 -6.13
CA LEU A 153 7.99 -2.46 -4.75
C LEU A 153 7.88 -0.94 -4.59
N TRP A 154 6.83 -0.51 -3.93
CA TRP A 154 6.52 0.91 -3.77
C TRP A 154 7.01 1.43 -2.41
N ILE A 155 7.99 2.33 -2.44
CA ILE A 155 8.72 2.82 -1.27
C ILE A 155 8.45 4.32 -1.09
N PRO A 156 7.69 4.74 -0.05
CA PRO A 156 7.42 6.14 0.23
C PRO A 156 8.64 6.84 0.87
N ALA A 157 9.71 6.99 0.09
CA ALA A 157 11.02 7.47 0.54
C ALA A 157 11.03 8.93 1.04
N PHE A 158 10.11 9.76 0.54
CA PHE A 158 10.15 11.21 0.74
C PHE A 158 9.22 11.72 1.86
N MET A 159 8.59 10.82 2.62
CA MET A 159 7.45 11.20 3.48
C MET A 159 7.88 11.96 4.73
N VAL A 160 8.75 11.38 5.54
CA VAL A 160 9.16 11.91 6.86
C VAL A 160 10.65 11.69 7.08
N LYS A 161 11.28 12.61 7.81
CA LYS A 161 12.64 12.44 8.29
C LYS A 161 12.74 11.24 9.25
N GLY A 162 13.87 10.55 9.22
CA GLY A 162 14.18 9.35 10.00
C GLY A 162 14.03 8.05 9.22
N GLY A 163 13.42 8.07 8.04
CA GLY A 163 13.28 6.90 7.15
C GLY A 163 14.40 6.77 6.11
N GLU A 164 15.18 7.82 5.86
CA GLU A 164 16.16 7.91 4.78
C GLU A 164 17.21 6.81 4.85
N LYS A 165 17.76 6.53 6.04
CA LYS A 165 18.75 5.45 6.21
C LYS A 165 18.19 4.08 5.86
N HIS A 166 16.94 3.81 6.24
CA HIS A 166 16.29 2.55 5.89
C HIS A 166 16.05 2.44 4.39
N VAL A 167 15.68 3.53 3.71
CA VAL A 167 15.53 3.56 2.25
C VAL A 167 16.86 3.27 1.58
N GLU A 168 17.95 3.94 2.00
CA GLU A 168 19.29 3.71 1.44
C GLU A 168 19.74 2.26 1.63
N TRP A 169 19.54 1.68 2.81
CA TRP A 169 19.90 0.27 3.05
C TRP A 169 19.10 -0.69 2.16
N VAL A 170 17.80 -0.45 2.00
CA VAL A 170 16.95 -1.27 1.12
C VAL A 170 17.42 -1.15 -0.33
N ASN A 171 17.66 0.07 -0.80
CA ASN A 171 18.14 0.30 -2.16
C ASN A 171 19.49 -0.38 -2.41
N ALA A 172 20.44 -0.24 -1.47
CA ALA A 172 21.74 -0.89 -1.54
C ALA A 172 21.62 -2.42 -1.57
N LEU A 173 20.72 -3.02 -0.77
CA LEU A 173 20.49 -4.47 -0.78
C LEU A 173 19.88 -4.95 -2.11
N ILE A 174 18.94 -4.19 -2.70
CA ILE A 174 18.35 -4.51 -4.01
C ILE A 174 19.45 -4.54 -5.07
N LEU A 175 20.30 -3.50 -5.11
CA LEU A 175 21.39 -3.38 -6.09
C LEU A 175 22.46 -4.45 -5.88
N LYS A 176 22.93 -4.63 -4.64
CA LYS A 176 23.97 -5.62 -4.29
C LYS A 176 23.58 -7.04 -4.67
N ASN A 177 22.31 -7.41 -4.43
CA ASN A 177 21.81 -8.76 -4.69
C ASN A 177 21.15 -8.90 -6.07
N LYS A 178 21.17 -7.85 -6.91
CA LYS A 178 20.57 -7.84 -8.27
C LYS A 178 19.12 -8.35 -8.27
N LEU A 179 18.32 -7.90 -7.30
CA LEU A 179 16.96 -8.40 -7.12
C LEU A 179 16.06 -7.93 -8.27
N LYS A 180 15.29 -8.87 -8.83
CA LYS A 180 14.32 -8.61 -9.90
C LYS A 180 13.04 -8.01 -9.32
N VAL A 181 13.09 -6.74 -8.98
CA VAL A 181 11.97 -5.98 -8.45
C VAL A 181 11.89 -4.62 -9.12
N ARG A 182 10.69 -4.20 -9.52
CA ARG A 182 10.48 -2.87 -10.11
C ARG A 182 10.21 -1.89 -8.99
N THR A 183 11.13 -0.99 -8.70
CA THR A 183 10.88 -0.03 -7.63
C THR A 183 10.03 1.16 -8.10
N ALA A 184 9.29 1.75 -7.17
CA ALA A 184 8.48 2.94 -7.40
C ALA A 184 8.53 3.84 -6.16
N TYR A 185 8.70 5.15 -6.37
CA TYR A 185 8.82 6.13 -5.29
C TYR A 185 7.81 7.24 -5.51
N PRO A 186 6.75 7.34 -4.68
CA PRO A 186 5.62 8.22 -4.96
C PRO A 186 5.99 9.67 -5.14
N SER A 187 5.20 10.36 -5.96
CA SER A 187 5.37 11.80 -6.16
C SER A 187 5.22 12.57 -4.85
N LEU A 188 5.91 13.71 -4.77
CA LEU A 188 5.88 14.60 -3.60
C LEU A 188 4.47 15.17 -3.31
N ARG A 189 3.54 15.09 -4.27
CA ARG A 189 2.16 15.58 -4.13
C ARG A 189 1.14 14.48 -3.78
N LEU A 190 1.45 13.20 -4.00
CA LEU A 190 0.47 12.11 -3.95
C LEU A 190 -0.38 12.11 -2.66
N ILE A 191 0.28 12.16 -1.51
CA ILE A 191 -0.43 12.08 -0.22
C ILE A 191 -1.34 13.29 0.03
N HIS A 192 -0.94 14.48 -0.47
CA HIS A 192 -1.74 15.70 -0.38
C HIS A 192 -2.93 15.64 -1.33
N ALA A 193 -2.75 15.13 -2.55
CA ALA A 193 -3.82 14.92 -3.52
C ALA A 193 -4.88 13.96 -2.97
N VAL A 194 -4.45 12.81 -2.45
CA VAL A 194 -5.35 11.81 -1.85
C VAL A 194 -6.08 12.38 -0.64
N ARG A 195 -5.36 13.05 0.27
CA ARG A 195 -6.00 13.73 1.42
C ARG A 195 -7.00 14.78 0.96
N GLY A 196 -6.66 15.59 -0.04
CA GLY A 196 -7.53 16.62 -0.62
C GLY A 196 -8.83 16.03 -1.15
N TYR A 197 -8.74 14.95 -1.93
CA TYR A 197 -9.92 14.23 -2.44
C TYR A 197 -10.85 13.78 -1.30
N TRP A 198 -10.31 13.12 -0.27
CA TRP A 198 -11.13 12.66 0.85
C TRP A 198 -11.73 13.82 1.65
N LEU A 199 -10.97 14.90 1.84
CA LEU A 199 -11.46 16.11 2.52
C LEU A 199 -12.62 16.77 1.76
N THR A 200 -12.52 16.94 0.45
CA THR A 200 -13.61 17.47 -0.40
C THR A 200 -14.87 16.59 -0.33
N ASN A 201 -14.70 15.30 -0.08
CA ASN A 201 -15.80 14.35 0.13
C ASN A 201 -16.23 14.22 1.60
N LYS A 202 -15.93 15.21 2.45
CA LYS A 202 -16.30 15.29 3.87
C LYS A 202 -15.73 14.15 4.74
N VAL A 203 -14.62 13.55 4.33
CA VAL A 203 -13.89 12.54 5.11
C VAL A 203 -12.66 13.19 5.75
N TYR A 204 -12.82 13.61 7.01
CA TYR A 204 -11.83 14.38 7.76
C TYR A 204 -10.74 13.49 8.37
N ILE A 205 -9.74 13.15 7.55
CA ILE A 205 -8.53 12.41 7.95
C ILE A 205 -7.30 13.33 7.98
N LYS A 206 -6.47 13.20 9.02
CA LYS A 206 -5.18 13.90 9.09
C LYS A 206 -4.18 13.32 8.10
N ARG A 207 -4.09 11.98 8.04
CA ARG A 207 -3.26 11.24 7.10
C ARG A 207 -3.93 9.92 6.71
N PRO A 208 -4.09 9.62 5.41
CA PRO A 208 -4.63 8.33 4.98
C PRO A 208 -3.73 7.19 5.46
N SER A 209 -4.34 6.07 5.85
CA SER A 209 -3.59 4.81 5.98
C SER A 209 -3.03 4.37 4.62
N THR A 210 -2.04 3.46 4.62
CA THR A 210 -1.56 2.82 3.39
C THR A 210 -2.70 2.14 2.63
N GLY A 211 -3.63 1.47 3.33
CA GLY A 211 -4.76 0.80 2.69
C GLY A 211 -5.69 1.77 1.96
N LEU A 212 -6.06 2.89 2.59
CA LEU A 212 -6.90 3.91 1.95
C LEU A 212 -6.18 4.57 0.77
N LEU A 213 -4.87 4.81 0.90
CA LEU A 213 -4.04 5.32 -0.18
C LEU A 213 -4.03 4.36 -1.38
N MET A 214 -3.82 3.06 -1.14
CA MET A 214 -3.79 2.05 -2.20
C MET A 214 -5.15 1.87 -2.86
N TYR A 215 -6.25 1.86 -2.11
CA TYR A 215 -7.60 1.88 -2.69
C TYR A 215 -7.79 3.10 -3.61
N THR A 216 -7.39 4.30 -3.15
CA THR A 216 -7.55 5.53 -3.93
C THR A 216 -6.75 5.47 -5.24
N LEU A 217 -5.50 4.98 -5.19
CA LEU A 217 -4.69 4.74 -6.38
C LEU A 217 -5.33 3.72 -7.33
N ALA A 218 -5.78 2.58 -6.81
CA ALA A 218 -6.40 1.51 -7.58
C ALA A 218 -7.60 2.00 -8.41
N THR A 219 -8.38 2.97 -7.91
CA THR A 219 -9.49 3.55 -8.69
C THR A 219 -9.08 4.11 -10.06
N ARG A 220 -7.80 4.45 -10.24
CA ARG A 220 -7.27 5.03 -11.47
C ARG A 220 -6.95 4.00 -12.55
N PHE A 221 -6.68 2.76 -12.17
CA PHE A 221 -6.21 1.72 -13.08
C PHE A 221 -6.94 0.37 -12.93
N CYS A 222 -7.93 0.26 -12.04
CA CYS A 222 -8.74 -0.96 -11.84
C CYS A 222 -10.21 -0.68 -12.14
N ASP A 223 -10.88 -1.60 -12.83
CA ASP A 223 -12.32 -1.52 -13.16
C ASP A 223 -13.23 -1.96 -12.02
N GLU A 224 -12.83 -2.98 -11.31
CA GLU A 224 -13.49 -3.49 -10.12
C GLU A 224 -12.47 -3.67 -9.00
N ILE A 225 -12.82 -3.27 -7.78
CA ILE A 225 -11.91 -3.30 -6.63
C ILE A 225 -12.54 -4.09 -5.50
N HIS A 226 -11.80 -5.10 -5.05
CA HIS A 226 -12.15 -5.96 -3.93
C HIS A 226 -11.17 -5.70 -2.79
N LEU A 227 -11.70 -5.45 -1.60
CA LEU A 227 -10.93 -5.14 -0.41
C LEU A 227 -10.96 -6.33 0.55
N TYR A 228 -9.78 -6.77 0.98
CA TYR A 228 -9.59 -7.86 1.93
C TYR A 228 -8.72 -7.36 3.09
N GLY A 229 -8.99 -7.80 4.33
CA GLY A 229 -8.16 -7.40 5.47
C GLY A 229 -8.32 -5.93 5.89
N PHE A 230 -9.42 -5.29 5.54
CA PHE A 230 -9.81 -3.95 5.99
C PHE A 230 -10.75 -4.06 7.18
N TRP A 231 -10.22 -4.32 8.37
CA TRP A 231 -10.99 -4.40 9.61
C TRP A 231 -10.20 -3.78 10.76
N PRO A 232 -10.55 -2.56 11.19
CA PRO A 232 -9.79 -1.85 12.21
C PRO A 232 -10.40 -2.00 13.61
N PHE A 233 -10.95 -3.16 13.95
CA PHE A 233 -11.58 -3.37 15.26
C PHE A 233 -11.04 -4.63 15.94
N PRO A 234 -10.90 -4.62 17.28
CA PRO A 234 -10.32 -5.73 18.03
C PRO A 234 -11.24 -6.94 18.16
N LYS A 235 -12.49 -6.83 17.69
CA LYS A 235 -13.47 -7.92 17.66
C LYS A 235 -14.15 -7.95 16.30
N ASP A 236 -14.57 -9.13 15.86
CA ASP A 236 -15.41 -9.29 14.66
C ASP A 236 -16.90 -9.02 14.97
N ILE A 237 -17.76 -9.22 13.98
CA ILE A 237 -19.22 -9.03 14.12
C ILE A 237 -19.87 -9.96 15.15
N ASN A 238 -19.24 -11.10 15.47
CA ASN A 238 -19.71 -12.09 16.43
C ASN A 238 -19.05 -11.90 17.81
N GLY A 239 -18.22 -10.86 17.99
CA GLY A 239 -17.51 -10.59 19.23
C GLY A 239 -16.22 -11.39 19.42
N LYS A 240 -15.79 -12.23 18.46
CA LYS A 240 -14.53 -12.98 18.52
C LYS A 240 -13.35 -12.01 18.44
N PRO A 241 -12.28 -12.19 19.25
CA PRO A 241 -11.08 -11.36 19.15
C PRO A 241 -10.42 -11.40 17.77
N VAL A 242 -9.98 -10.23 17.28
CA VAL A 242 -9.29 -10.06 16.00
C VAL A 242 -7.92 -9.43 16.24
N LYS A 243 -6.86 -10.12 15.83
CA LYS A 243 -5.49 -9.57 15.87
C LYS A 243 -5.39 -8.32 15.01
N TYR A 244 -4.52 -7.37 15.40
CA TYR A 244 -4.34 -6.16 14.61
C TYR A 244 -3.74 -6.46 13.23
N HIS A 245 -2.73 -7.34 13.18
CA HIS A 245 -2.27 -7.93 11.94
C HIS A 245 -2.46 -9.45 11.93
N TYR A 246 -2.64 -10.04 10.75
CA TYR A 246 -2.73 -11.49 10.62
C TYR A 246 -1.41 -12.21 10.94
N TYR A 247 -0.28 -11.51 10.93
CA TYR A 247 1.06 -12.12 10.98
C TYR A 247 1.92 -11.77 12.20
N ASP A 248 1.49 -10.84 13.05
CA ASP A 248 2.27 -10.41 14.22
C ASP A 248 1.38 -10.22 15.47
N ASP A 249 2.00 -9.89 16.59
CA ASP A 249 1.33 -9.63 17.88
C ASP A 249 1.24 -8.14 18.22
N LEU A 250 1.42 -7.25 17.23
CA LEU A 250 1.25 -5.83 17.43
C LEU A 250 -0.17 -5.54 17.92
N LYS A 251 -0.27 -4.56 18.82
CA LYS A 251 -1.54 -4.12 19.38
C LYS A 251 -2.07 -2.90 18.63
N TYR A 252 -3.38 -2.72 18.71
CA TYR A 252 -4.09 -1.56 18.19
C TYR A 252 -3.60 -0.27 18.87
N ARG A 253 -2.87 0.57 18.14
CA ARG A 253 -2.33 1.85 18.68
C ARG A 253 -3.07 3.10 18.20
N TYR A 254 -3.96 2.96 17.21
CA TYR A 254 -4.62 4.09 16.57
C TYR A 254 -5.89 4.59 17.26
N PHE A 255 -6.30 3.95 18.35
CA PHE A 255 -7.31 4.50 19.26
C PHE A 255 -6.74 5.64 20.12
N SER A 256 -5.41 5.83 20.14
CA SER A 256 -4.79 6.97 20.81
C SER A 256 -4.92 8.26 19.99
N ASN A 257 -5.08 9.41 20.67
CA ASN A 257 -5.09 10.74 20.04
C ASN A 257 -3.76 11.07 19.32
N ALA A 258 -2.68 10.37 19.64
CA ALA A 258 -1.38 10.52 18.99
C ALA A 258 -1.33 9.91 17.57
N SER A 259 -2.27 9.02 17.24
CA SER A 259 -2.30 8.38 15.93
C SER A 259 -2.67 9.35 14.83
N PRO A 260 -1.89 9.39 13.73
CA PRO A 260 -2.21 10.24 12.59
C PRO A 260 -3.33 9.67 11.71
N HIS A 261 -3.70 8.41 11.91
CA HIS A 261 -4.69 7.69 11.11
C HIS A 261 -6.00 7.58 11.87
N ARG A 262 -7.13 7.74 11.16
CA ARG A 262 -8.48 7.53 11.70
C ARG A 262 -9.10 6.27 11.07
N MET A 263 -8.44 5.12 11.22
CA MET A 263 -8.83 3.88 10.53
C MET A 263 -10.30 3.47 10.71
N PRO A 264 -10.96 3.65 11.88
CA PRO A 264 -12.41 3.41 11.99
C PRO A 264 -13.26 4.29 11.06
N LEU A 265 -12.88 5.56 10.87
CA LEU A 265 -13.55 6.46 9.93
C LEU A 265 -13.28 6.05 8.47
N GLU A 266 -12.06 5.62 8.17
CA GLU A 266 -11.71 5.09 6.84
C GLU A 266 -12.54 3.84 6.52
N PHE A 267 -12.64 2.89 7.46
CA PHE A 267 -13.49 1.71 7.31
C PHE A 267 -14.96 2.07 7.12
N LYS A 268 -15.52 2.96 7.94
CA LYS A 268 -16.91 3.42 7.78
C LYS A 268 -17.15 3.99 6.38
N THR A 269 -16.17 4.72 5.85
CA THR A 269 -16.22 5.28 4.50
C THR A 269 -16.18 4.19 3.44
N LEU A 270 -15.25 3.24 3.55
CA LEU A 270 -15.14 2.10 2.62
C LEU A 270 -16.38 1.20 2.66
N ASN A 271 -16.96 0.98 3.83
CA ASN A 271 -18.21 0.22 3.98
C ASN A 271 -19.41 0.95 3.35
N MET A 272 -19.49 2.28 3.48
CA MET A 272 -20.49 3.06 2.74
C MET A 272 -20.29 2.95 1.22
N LEU A 273 -19.05 2.93 0.74
CA LEU A 273 -18.75 2.71 -0.68
C LEU A 273 -19.13 1.30 -1.13
N HIS A 274 -18.90 0.29 -0.29
CA HIS A 274 -19.34 -1.07 -0.51
C HIS A 274 -20.86 -1.16 -0.67
N ASN A 275 -21.63 -0.58 0.25
CA ASN A 275 -23.09 -0.57 0.20
C ASN A 275 -23.67 0.18 -1.01
N ARG A 276 -22.88 1.10 -1.59
CA ARG A 276 -23.22 1.80 -2.84
C ARG A 276 -22.66 1.10 -4.08
N GLY A 277 -22.06 -0.08 -3.92
CA GLY A 277 -21.52 -0.90 -4.98
C GLY A 277 -20.32 -0.31 -5.72
N ALA A 278 -19.58 0.60 -5.07
CA ALA A 278 -18.33 1.14 -5.64
C ALA A 278 -17.12 0.22 -5.43
N LEU A 279 -17.22 -0.73 -4.49
CA LEU A 279 -16.19 -1.73 -4.21
C LEU A 279 -16.84 -2.93 -3.55
N LYS A 280 -16.16 -4.08 -3.54
CA LYS A 280 -16.53 -5.20 -2.66
C LYS A 280 -15.65 -5.15 -1.41
N LEU A 281 -16.24 -5.16 -0.22
CA LEU A 281 -15.50 -5.18 1.05
C LEU A 281 -15.75 -6.53 1.72
N THR A 282 -14.72 -7.37 1.77
CA THR A 282 -14.78 -8.70 2.39
C THR A 282 -14.27 -8.62 3.82
N THR A 283 -15.15 -8.87 4.79
CA THR A 283 -14.85 -8.87 6.24
C THR A 283 -15.11 -10.22 6.90
N GLY A 284 -15.28 -11.28 6.11
CA GLY A 284 -15.57 -12.63 6.59
C GLY A 284 -14.93 -13.68 5.68
N LYS A 285 -15.42 -14.92 5.79
CA LYS A 285 -14.92 -16.03 4.97
C LYS A 285 -15.24 -15.82 3.48
N CYS A 286 -14.33 -16.23 2.61
CA CYS A 286 -14.59 -16.35 1.20
C CYS A 286 -15.24 -17.70 0.89
N ILE A 287 -16.05 -17.73 -0.17
CA ILE A 287 -16.68 -18.96 -0.62
C ILE A 287 -15.61 -19.78 -1.35
N GLN A 288 -15.41 -21.03 -0.93
CA GLN A 288 -14.58 -21.96 -1.69
C GLN A 288 -15.34 -22.29 -2.99
N GLN A 289 -14.83 -21.78 -4.11
CA GLN A 289 -15.18 -22.30 -5.44
C GLN A 289 -14.43 -23.61 -5.69
#